data_AF-A0AAD7TUM4-F1
#
_entry.id   AF-A0AAD7TUM4-F1
#
_cell.length_a   1.000
_cell.length_b   1.000
_cell.length_c   1.000
_cell.angle_alpha   90.00
_cell.angle_beta   90.00
_cell.angle_gamma   90.00
#
_symmetry.space_group_name_H-M   'P 1'
#
loop_
_entity.id
_entity.type
_entity.pdbx_description
1 polymer ?
#
loop_
_entity_poly.entity_id
_entity_poly.type
_entity_poly.pdbx_seq_one_letter_code
_entity_poly.pdbx_strand_id
1 'polypeptide(L)'
;MVDSASWMSSGTGGGLGPLVNFYSKLPKGPAATSASGGIKARFFNGKNASAAPLLFTILGIFGLGYTIDYQMHLKHHKNHAH
;
A
#
# COMPACT_ATOMS: atom_id res chain seq x y z
N MET A 1 41.82 41.65 4.66
CA MET A 1 40.39 41.95 4.47
C MET A 1 39.65 40.62 4.49
N VAL A 2 38.80 40.39 5.52
CA VAL A 2 37.74 39.34 5.60
C VAL A 2 38.26 37.89 5.76
N ASP A 3 37.91 37.07 6.76
CA ASP A 3 36.93 37.16 7.86
C ASP A 3 37.40 36.34 9.07
N SER A 4 37.37 36.96 10.25
CA SER A 4 37.49 36.27 11.53
C SER A 4 36.24 35.43 11.76
N ALA A 5 36.46 34.14 12.01
CA ALA A 5 35.45 33.14 12.24
C ALA A 5 34.43 33.58 13.32
N SER A 6 33.19 33.85 12.88
CA SER A 6 32.09 34.42 13.66
C SER A 6 31.29 33.38 14.46
N TRP A 7 31.92 32.37 15.03
CA TRP A 7 31.24 31.26 15.71
C TRP A 7 30.87 31.54 17.17
N MET A 8 31.05 32.78 17.65
CA MET A 8 30.68 33.17 19.01
C MET A 8 29.89 34.49 18.99
N SER A 9 28.59 34.40 18.69
CA SER A 9 27.59 35.40 19.08
C SER A 9 26.39 34.64 19.64
N SER A 10 26.33 34.53 20.97
CA SER A 10 25.43 35.34 21.80
C SER A 10 23.97 34.96 21.60
N GLY A 11 23.44 34.11 22.47
CA GLY A 11 22.00 33.88 22.61
C GLY A 11 21.66 32.41 22.86
N THR A 12 20.87 32.19 23.90
CA THR A 12 20.26 30.92 24.33
C THR A 12 19.27 30.34 23.27
N GLY A 13 19.63 30.34 21.99
CA GLY A 13 18.79 29.91 20.87
C GLY A 13 19.53 29.46 19.60
N GLY A 14 20.87 29.54 19.54
CA GLY A 14 21.65 29.20 18.34
C GLY A 14 22.27 27.79 18.30
N GLY A 15 22.20 27.01 19.38
CA GLY A 15 23.07 25.83 19.55
C GLY A 15 22.44 24.46 19.29
N LEU A 16 21.11 24.33 19.23
CA LEU A 16 20.46 23.02 19.29
C LEU A 16 19.96 22.48 17.94
N GLY A 17 19.67 23.36 16.97
CA GLY A 17 19.15 22.96 15.66
C GLY A 17 20.04 21.96 14.92
N PRO A 18 21.36 22.18 14.82
CA PRO A 18 22.28 21.21 14.21
C PRO A 18 22.34 19.87 14.95
N LEU A 19 22.32 19.87 16.28
CA LEU A 19 22.32 18.64 17.10
C LEU A 19 21.01 17.85 16.96
N VAL A 20 19.86 18.54 16.97
CA VAL A 20 18.54 17.92 16.75
C VAL A 20 18.44 17.36 15.33
N ASN A 21 18.95 18.07 14.33
CA ASN A 21 18.98 17.61 12.94
C ASN A 21 19.89 16.37 12.77
N PHE A 22 21.04 16.35 13.45
CA PHE A 22 21.92 15.19 13.48
C PHE A 22 21.22 13.95 14.08
N TYR A 23 20.62 14.09 15.28
CA TYR A 23 19.90 13.00 15.93
C TYR A 23 18.62 12.57 15.20
N SER A 24 17.96 13.47 14.48
CA SER A 24 16.78 13.14 13.66
C SER A 24 17.13 12.28 12.44
N LYS A 25 18.34 12.46 11.90
CA LYS A 25 18.86 11.78 10.70
C LYS A 25 19.66 10.52 10.99
N LEU A 26 19.91 10.19 12.26
CA LEU A 26 20.51 8.91 12.60
C LEU A 26 19.72 7.80 11.92
N PRO A 27 20.38 6.87 11.19
CA PRO A 27 19.70 5.83 10.44
C PRO A 27 18.91 4.96 11.42
N LYS A 28 17.61 5.23 11.48
CA LYS A 28 16.66 4.39 12.18
C LYS A 28 16.57 3.10 11.37
N GLY A 29 16.58 1.96 12.05
CA GLY A 29 16.39 0.66 11.40
C GLY A 29 15.13 0.68 10.52
N PRO A 30 15.03 -0.24 9.54
CA PRO A 30 13.91 -0.27 8.60
C PRO A 30 12.59 -0.15 9.37
N ALA A 31 11.76 0.81 8.96
CA ALA A 31 10.47 1.06 9.60
C ALA A 31 9.69 -0.26 9.68
N ALA A 32 9.16 -0.58 10.86
CA ALA A 32 8.42 -1.81 11.08
C ALA A 32 7.33 -1.93 10.01
N THR A 33 7.39 -2.99 9.21
CA THR A 33 6.35 -3.26 8.21
C THR A 33 5.03 -3.38 8.96
N SER A 34 4.09 -2.47 8.70
CA SER A 34 2.81 -2.48 9.41
C SER A 34 2.11 -3.81 9.12
N ALA A 35 2.04 -4.69 10.12
CA ALA A 35 1.34 -5.97 10.05
C ALA A 35 -0.18 -5.80 9.80
N SER A 36 -0.69 -4.58 9.96
CA SER A 36 -2.08 -4.17 9.74
C SER A 36 -2.42 -3.83 8.28
N GLY A 37 -1.51 -4.03 7.34
CA GLY A 37 -1.79 -3.76 5.93
C GLY A 37 -2.94 -4.63 5.40
N GLY A 38 -4.05 -4.01 5.00
CA GLY A 38 -5.23 -4.69 4.45
C GLY A 38 -4.96 -5.44 3.13
N ILE A 39 -6.03 -5.81 2.41
CA ILE A 39 -5.92 -6.60 1.15
C ILE A 39 -4.90 -5.99 0.17
N LYS A 40 -4.80 -4.65 0.11
CA LYS A 40 -3.78 -3.95 -0.68
C LYS A 40 -2.34 -4.32 -0.29
N ALA A 41 -2.01 -4.32 1.00
CA ALA A 41 -0.66 -4.65 1.45
C ALA A 41 -0.30 -6.13 1.23
N ARG A 42 -1.31 -7.02 1.26
CA ARG A 42 -1.12 -8.48 1.10
C ARG A 42 -0.93 -8.92 -0.34
N PHE A 43 -1.56 -8.25 -1.30
CA PHE A 43 -1.55 -8.70 -2.70
C PHE A 43 -1.04 -7.67 -3.71
N PHE A 44 -0.91 -6.40 -3.32
CA PHE A 44 -0.60 -5.31 -4.25
C PHE A 44 0.63 -4.48 -3.87
N ASN A 45 1.25 -4.70 -2.70
CA ASN A 45 2.46 -3.97 -2.28
C ASN A 45 3.70 -4.86 -2.17
N GLY A 46 4.84 -4.32 -2.61
CA GLY A 46 6.17 -4.88 -2.37
C GLY A 46 6.37 -6.30 -2.91
N LYS A 47 7.13 -7.13 -2.18
CA LYS A 47 7.44 -8.53 -2.55
C LYS A 47 6.22 -9.46 -2.62
N ASN A 48 5.06 -9.02 -2.11
CA ASN A 48 3.80 -9.78 -2.13
C ASN A 48 2.86 -9.33 -3.27
N ALA A 49 3.31 -8.46 -4.18
CA ALA A 49 2.56 -8.13 -5.38
C ALA A 49 2.32 -9.42 -6.19
N SER A 50 1.06 -9.86 -6.25
CA SER A 50 0.67 -11.15 -6.82
C SER A 50 -0.52 -11.00 -7.75
N ALA A 51 -0.56 -11.81 -8.80
CA ALA A 51 -1.69 -11.88 -9.73
C ALA A 51 -2.91 -12.63 -9.14
N ALA A 52 -2.80 -13.16 -7.92
CA ALA A 52 -3.89 -13.90 -7.27
C ALA A 52 -5.24 -13.15 -7.25
N PRO A 53 -5.33 -11.84 -6.92
CA PRO A 53 -6.60 -11.12 -6.93
C PRO A 53 -7.25 -11.05 -8.31
N LEU A 54 -6.45 -10.94 -9.37
CA LEU A 54 -6.94 -10.96 -10.75
C LEU A 54 -7.55 -12.31 -11.09
N LEU A 55 -6.86 -13.41 -10.76
CA LEU A 55 -7.39 -14.76 -10.99
C LEU A 55 -8.68 -15.03 -10.20
N PHE A 56 -8.74 -14.62 -8.93
CA PHE A 56 -9.98 -14.73 -8.15
C PHE A 56 -11.11 -13.90 -8.73
N THR A 57 -10.81 -12.70 -9.25
CA THR A 57 -11.82 -11.86 -9.90
C THR A 57 -12.36 -12.52 -11.16
N ILE A 58 -11.47 -13.07 -12.00
CA ILE A 58 -11.85 -13.79 -13.22
C ILE A 58 -12.75 -14.99 -12.86
N LEU A 59 -12.31 -15.85 -11.94
CA LEU A 59 -13.10 -17.00 -11.50
C LEU A 59 -14.45 -16.59 -10.90
N GLY A 60 -14.49 -15.49 -10.12
CA GLY A 60 -15.72 -14.94 -9.58
C GLY A 60 -16.70 -14.51 -10.67
N ILE A 61 -16.22 -13.78 -11.69
CA ILE A 61 -17.05 -13.34 -12.82
C ILE A 61 -17.59 -14.53 -13.61
N PHE A 62 -16.74 -15.52 -13.94
CA PHE A 62 -17.17 -16.71 -14.67
C PHE A 62 -18.17 -17.56 -13.86
N GLY A 63 -17.92 -17.75 -12.57
CA GLY A 63 -18.83 -18.50 -11.70
C GLY A 63 -20.20 -17.81 -11.55
N LEU A 64 -20.21 -16.49 -11.33
CA LEU A 64 -21.44 -15.70 -11.28
C LEU A 64 -22.17 -15.71 -12.63
N GLY A 65 -21.46 -15.47 -13.73
CA GLY A 65 -22.02 -15.48 -15.07
C GLY A 65 -22.68 -16.82 -15.41
N TYR A 66 -22.00 -17.93 -15.13
CA TYR A 66 -22.56 -19.27 -15.33
C TYR A 66 -23.79 -19.53 -14.44
N THR A 67 -23.79 -19.05 -13.20
CA THR A 67 -24.94 -19.21 -12.30
C THR A 67 -26.16 -18.44 -12.81
N ILE A 68 -25.96 -17.21 -13.30
CA ILE A 68 -27.01 -16.38 -13.89
C ILE A 68 -27.53 -17.02 -15.18
N ASP A 69 -26.63 -17.44 -16.06
CA ASP A 69 -26.97 -18.15 -17.31
C ASP A 69 -27.75 -19.43 -17.03
N TYR A 70 -27.33 -20.22 -16.03
CA TYR A 70 -28.04 -21.42 -15.62
C TYR A 70 -29.47 -21.11 -15.15
N GLN A 71 -29.64 -20.05 -14.34
CA GLN A 71 -30.97 -19.66 -13.86
C GLN A 71 -31.86 -19.08 -14.95
N MET A 72 -31.33 -18.22 -15.82
CA MET A 72 -32.12 -17.48 -16.81
C MET A 72 -32.33 -18.25 -18.12
N HIS A 73 -31.34 -19.04 -18.55
CA HIS A 73 -31.32 -19.71 -19.83
C HIS A 73 -31.60 -21.21 -19.67
N LEU A 74 -30.72 -21.97 -19.00
CA LEU A 74 -30.85 -23.45 -18.95
C LEU A 74 -32.07 -23.94 -18.16
N LYS A 75 -32.48 -23.25 -17.09
CA LYS A 75 -33.59 -23.69 -16.23
C LYS A 75 -34.97 -23.48 -16.84
N HIS A 76 -35.12 -22.51 -17.75
CA HIS A 76 -36.42 -22.17 -18.37
C HIS A 76 -36.62 -22.82 -19.76
N HIS A 77 -35.60 -23.47 -20.30
CA HIS A 77 -35.61 -24.10 -21.63
C HIS A 77 -36.53 -25.35 -21.77
N LYS A 78 -37.33 -25.69 -20.75
CA LYS A 78 -38.26 -26.85 -20.75
C LYS A 78 -39.76 -26.49 -20.79
N ASN A 79 -40.13 -25.22 -20.90
CA ASN A 79 -41.54 -24.79 -20.98
C ASN A 79 -41.99 -24.37 -22.40
N HIS A 80 -41.37 -24.90 -23.46
CA HIS A 80 -41.94 -24.83 -24.80
C HIS A 80 -42.66 -26.15 -25.09
N ALA A 81 -44.00 -26.13 -25.01
CA ALA A 81 -44.83 -27.21 -25.52
C ALA A 81 -44.60 -27.35 -27.03
N HIS A 82 -44.34 -28.57 -27.48
CA HIS A 82 -44.45 -28.97 -28.89
C HIS A 82 -45.92 -29.16 -29.26
#